data_AF-A0A699YRK9-F1
#
_entry.id   AF-A0A699YRK9-F1
#
_cell.length_a   1.000
_cell.length_b   1.000
_cell.length_c   1.000
_cell.angle_alpha   90.00
_cell.angle_beta   90.00
_cell.angle_gamma   90.00
#
_symmetry.space_group_name_H-M   'P 1'
#
loop_
_entity.id
_entity.type
_entity.pdbx_description
1 polymer ?
#
loop_
_entity_poly.entity_id
_entity_poly.type
_entity_poly.pdbx_seq_one_letter_code
_entity_poly.pdbx_strand_id
1 'polypeptide(L)'
;MIYAANVPEDDLADKGANNVHVKALRARAAEEGVQVAVVSAKVESELNELPKEEAKEWLESLGVTDGGLSNLITATYSTLGLRTYFTSGEKETRAWTIRQGMTAPQAAGVIHSDFEKGFIRAETIAYHDYLKNNGYTGAKEAGALRLEGKEYVVQEGDVMLFRFNV
;
A
#
# COMPACT_ATOMS: atom_id res chain seq x y z
N MET A 1 -8.26 8.36 13.00
CA MET A 1 -9.72 8.22 12.80
C MET A 1 -10.02 8.54 11.34
N ILE A 2 -10.93 7.81 10.69
CA ILE A 2 -11.33 8.00 9.29
C ILE A 2 -12.85 7.99 9.22
N TYR A 3 -13.42 8.89 8.43
CA TYR A 3 -14.84 8.85 8.08
C TYR A 3 -15.04 8.12 6.76
N ALA A 4 -15.78 7.02 6.81
CA ALA A 4 -16.22 6.30 5.61
C ALA A 4 -17.58 6.86 5.18
N ALA A 5 -17.61 7.62 4.09
CA ALA A 5 -18.82 8.15 3.49
C ALA A 5 -19.43 7.10 2.57
N ASN A 6 -20.50 6.44 3.04
CA ASN A 6 -21.26 5.52 2.21
C ASN A 6 -22.16 6.30 1.23
N VAL A 7 -21.97 6.10 -0.07
CA VAL A 7 -22.68 6.83 -1.13
C VAL A 7 -23.35 5.85 -2.12
N PRO A 8 -24.38 6.29 -2.87
CA PRO A 8 -24.88 5.52 -4.01
C PRO A 8 -23.83 5.40 -5.13
N GLU A 9 -24.02 4.46 -6.04
CA GLU A 9 -23.11 4.20 -7.18
C GLU A 9 -22.86 5.43 -8.06
N ASP A 10 -23.90 6.24 -8.30
CA ASP A 10 -23.81 7.46 -9.13
C ASP A 10 -22.82 8.50 -8.58
N ASP A 11 -22.60 8.49 -7.26
CA ASP A 11 -21.69 9.41 -6.59
C ASP A 11 -20.26 8.86 -6.50
N LEU A 12 -19.98 7.61 -6.92
CA LEU A 12 -18.62 7.07 -6.85
C LEU A 12 -17.69 7.72 -7.88
N ALA A 13 -18.17 7.93 -9.11
CA ALA A 13 -17.37 8.42 -10.23
C ALA A 13 -16.68 9.76 -9.94
N ASP A 14 -17.38 10.65 -9.24
CA ASP A 14 -16.84 11.95 -8.81
C ASP A 14 -16.34 11.95 -7.35
N LYS A 15 -16.32 10.79 -6.70
CA LYS A 15 -15.98 10.62 -5.27
C LYS A 15 -16.87 11.51 -4.38
N GLY A 16 -18.16 11.54 -4.63
CA GLY A 16 -19.15 12.34 -3.92
C GLY A 16 -18.88 13.83 -4.00
N ALA A 17 -18.20 14.30 -5.05
CA ALA A 17 -17.87 15.71 -5.20
C ALA A 17 -19.11 16.58 -5.40
N ASN A 18 -20.20 16.04 -5.94
CA ASN A 18 -21.47 16.75 -6.06
C ASN A 18 -22.45 16.48 -4.90
N ASN A 19 -22.25 15.41 -4.13
CA ASN A 19 -23.10 15.06 -3.00
C ASN A 19 -22.98 16.05 -1.82
N VAL A 20 -24.09 16.66 -1.42
CA VAL A 20 -24.16 17.67 -0.35
C VAL A 20 -23.77 17.12 1.02
N HIS A 21 -24.07 15.85 1.30
CA HIS A 21 -23.73 15.19 2.56
C HIS A 21 -22.24 14.88 2.63
N VAL A 22 -21.63 14.47 1.52
CA VAL A 22 -20.18 14.24 1.44
C VAL A 22 -19.42 15.56 1.60
N LYS A 23 -19.90 16.66 1.02
CA LYS A 23 -19.33 18.00 1.25
C LYS A 23 -19.38 18.40 2.72
N ALA A 24 -20.53 18.25 3.36
CA ALA A 24 -20.71 18.57 4.78
C ALA A 24 -19.78 17.70 5.66
N LEU A 25 -19.67 16.40 5.37
CA LEU A 25 -18.78 15.50 6.07
C LEU A 25 -17.30 15.87 5.89
N ARG A 26 -16.88 16.27 4.68
CA ARG A 26 -15.52 16.76 4.42
C ARG A 26 -15.20 18.04 5.18
N ALA A 27 -16.13 18.97 5.26
CA ALA A 27 -15.96 20.18 6.07
C ALA A 27 -15.75 19.82 7.54
N ARG A 28 -16.59 18.92 8.09
CA ARG A 28 -16.44 18.44 9.46
C ARG A 28 -15.12 17.70 9.70
N ALA A 29 -14.73 16.84 8.76
CA ALA A 29 -13.49 16.09 8.83
C ALA A 29 -12.25 17.01 8.85
N ALA A 30 -12.30 18.12 8.09
CA ALA A 30 -11.24 19.11 8.08
C ALA A 30 -11.09 19.84 9.42
N GLU A 31 -12.20 20.16 10.10
CA GLU A 31 -12.18 20.74 11.46
C GLU A 31 -11.50 19.79 12.47
N GLU A 32 -11.69 18.49 12.29
CA GLU A 32 -11.15 17.45 13.19
C GLU A 32 -9.79 16.90 12.75
N GLY A 33 -9.28 17.32 11.59
CA GLY A 33 -8.02 16.81 11.03
C GLY A 33 -8.06 15.33 10.64
N VAL A 34 -9.22 14.81 10.26
CA VAL A 34 -9.42 13.40 9.88
C VAL A 34 -9.68 13.24 8.38
N GLN A 35 -9.35 12.07 7.85
CA GLN A 35 -9.57 11.76 6.44
C GLN A 35 -11.00 11.29 6.18
N VAL A 36 -11.49 11.55 4.96
CA VAL A 36 -12.75 11.00 4.44
C VAL A 36 -12.45 10.05 3.30
N ALA A 37 -12.88 8.80 3.42
CA ALA A 37 -12.89 7.82 2.35
C ALA A 37 -14.33 7.68 1.83
N VAL A 38 -14.52 7.83 0.52
CA VAL A 38 -15.82 7.62 -0.13
C VAL A 38 -15.88 6.18 -0.61
N VAL A 39 -16.97 5.50 -0.27
CA VAL A 39 -17.20 4.08 -0.59
C VAL A 39 -18.66 3.87 -0.91
N SER A 40 -18.99 2.91 -1.76
CA SER A 40 -20.36 2.41 -1.89
C SER A 40 -20.39 0.99 -1.37
N ALA A 41 -20.98 0.81 -0.19
CA ALA A 41 -21.11 -0.51 0.43
C ALA A 41 -21.96 -1.45 -0.45
N LYS A 42 -22.92 -0.91 -1.21
CA LYS A 42 -23.72 -1.67 -2.17
C LYS A 42 -22.85 -2.20 -3.30
N VAL A 43 -22.08 -1.32 -3.96
CA VAL A 43 -21.21 -1.71 -5.07
C VAL A 43 -20.17 -2.73 -4.60
N GLU A 44 -19.53 -2.51 -3.45
CA GLU A 44 -18.57 -3.46 -2.87
C GLU A 44 -19.21 -4.83 -2.55
N SER A 45 -20.46 -4.86 -2.10
CA SER A 45 -21.18 -6.12 -1.87
C SER A 45 -21.41 -6.87 -3.17
N GLU A 46 -21.84 -6.19 -4.22
CA GLU A 46 -22.11 -6.78 -5.54
C GLU A 46 -20.80 -7.24 -6.21
N LEU A 47 -19.69 -6.50 -6.07
CA LEU A 47 -18.37 -6.92 -6.55
C LEU A 47 -17.90 -8.26 -5.96
N ASN A 48 -18.26 -8.56 -4.71
CA ASN A 48 -17.88 -9.82 -4.06
C ASN A 48 -18.60 -11.03 -4.65
N GLU A 49 -19.72 -10.82 -5.34
CA GLU A 49 -20.51 -11.88 -5.96
C GLU A 49 -20.15 -12.11 -7.44
N LEU A 50 -19.44 -11.17 -8.05
CA LEU A 50 -19.07 -11.21 -9.47
C LEU A 50 -17.73 -11.91 -9.73
N PRO A 51 -17.61 -12.67 -10.84
CA PRO A 51 -16.32 -13.07 -11.37
C PRO A 51 -15.44 -11.85 -11.69
N LYS A 52 -14.11 -11.99 -11.58
CA LYS A 52 -13.16 -10.87 -11.75
C LYS A 52 -13.31 -10.12 -13.07
N GLU A 53 -13.53 -10.83 -14.17
CA GLU A 53 -13.67 -10.20 -15.49
C GLU A 53 -14.96 -9.38 -15.58
N GLU A 54 -16.08 -9.91 -15.08
CA GLU A 54 -17.37 -9.21 -15.04
C GLU A 54 -17.34 -8.00 -14.10
N ALA A 55 -16.69 -8.15 -12.94
CA ALA A 55 -16.52 -7.05 -11.98
C ALA A 55 -15.79 -5.84 -12.61
N LYS A 56 -14.77 -6.11 -13.44
CA LYS A 56 -14.01 -5.06 -14.13
C LYS A 56 -14.88 -4.32 -15.15
N GLU A 57 -15.56 -5.07 -16.03
CA GLU A 57 -16.45 -4.48 -17.05
C GLU A 57 -17.58 -3.66 -16.41
N TRP A 58 -18.11 -4.14 -15.29
CA TRP A 58 -19.15 -3.44 -14.55
C TRP A 58 -18.64 -2.15 -13.88
N LEU A 59 -17.47 -2.16 -13.24
CA LEU A 59 -16.84 -0.95 -12.70
C LEU A 59 -16.56 0.10 -13.78
N GLU A 60 -16.08 -0.34 -14.95
CA GLU A 60 -15.86 0.53 -16.10
C GLU A 60 -17.18 1.18 -16.57
N SER A 61 -18.30 0.44 -16.53
CA SER A 61 -19.63 0.98 -16.86
C SER A 61 -20.11 2.06 -15.89
N LEU A 62 -19.65 2.01 -14.63
CA LEU A 62 -19.88 3.03 -13.60
C LEU A 62 -18.86 4.18 -13.66
N GLY A 63 -17.87 4.11 -14.54
CA GLY A 63 -16.82 5.13 -14.66
C GLY A 63 -15.80 5.11 -13.53
N VAL A 64 -15.67 3.97 -12.81
CA VAL A 64 -14.76 3.82 -11.68
C VAL A 64 -13.84 2.61 -11.84
N THR A 65 -12.76 2.59 -11.06
CA THR A 65 -11.81 1.47 -11.03
C THR A 65 -11.97 0.58 -9.80
N ASP A 66 -12.72 1.03 -8.79
CA ASP A 66 -13.08 0.29 -7.58
C ASP A 66 -14.35 0.88 -6.94
N GLY A 67 -14.94 0.19 -5.95
CA GLY A 67 -16.09 0.68 -5.16
C GLY A 67 -15.70 1.57 -3.96
N GLY A 68 -14.42 1.96 -3.86
CA GLY A 68 -13.87 2.79 -2.79
C GLY A 68 -13.25 2.04 -1.61
N LEU A 69 -13.42 0.72 -1.49
CA LEU A 69 -12.84 -0.05 -0.37
C LEU A 69 -11.30 -0.02 -0.39
N SER A 70 -10.67 -0.10 -1.56
CA SER A 70 -9.21 0.02 -1.71
C SER A 70 -8.67 1.34 -1.16
N ASN A 71 -9.41 2.44 -1.37
CA ASN A 71 -9.06 3.75 -0.82
C ASN A 71 -9.19 3.78 0.71
N LEU A 72 -10.24 3.16 1.26
CA LEU A 72 -10.41 3.03 2.71
C LEU A 72 -9.30 2.19 3.35
N ILE A 73 -8.92 1.07 2.73
CA ILE A 73 -7.80 0.22 3.18
C ILE A 73 -6.51 1.04 3.20
N THR A 74 -6.20 1.73 2.10
CA THR A 74 -4.98 2.53 1.97
C THR A 74 -4.93 3.69 2.98
N ALA A 75 -6.04 4.40 3.16
CA ALA A 75 -6.16 5.46 4.16
C ALA A 75 -5.97 4.93 5.58
N THR A 76 -6.53 3.74 5.88
CA THR A 76 -6.39 3.08 7.18
C THR A 76 -4.95 2.68 7.43
N TYR A 77 -4.29 2.09 6.44
CA TYR A 77 -2.90 1.68 6.51
C TYR A 77 -1.98 2.86 6.81
N SER A 78 -2.17 3.98 6.09
CA SER A 78 -1.46 5.23 6.32
C SER A 78 -1.75 5.82 7.70
N THR A 79 -3.03 5.84 8.12
CA THR A 79 -3.45 6.35 9.44
C THR A 79 -2.85 5.57 10.61
N LEU A 80 -2.64 4.26 10.44
CA LEU A 80 -1.98 3.42 11.43
C LEU A 80 -0.44 3.59 11.45
N GLY A 81 0.10 4.44 10.58
CA GLY A 81 1.53 4.63 10.40
C GLY A 81 2.20 3.36 9.88
N LEU A 82 1.50 2.55 9.08
CA LEU A 82 2.05 1.33 8.49
C LEU A 82 2.71 1.64 7.15
N ARG A 83 3.71 0.84 6.81
CA ARG A 83 4.43 0.86 5.54
C ARG A 83 4.61 -0.55 4.99
N THR A 84 4.70 -0.64 3.68
CA THR A 84 4.98 -1.89 2.99
C THR A 84 6.40 -1.89 2.43
N TYR A 85 7.13 -2.97 2.62
CA TYR A 85 8.31 -3.29 1.82
C TYR A 85 8.13 -4.67 1.19
N PHE A 86 8.94 -4.99 0.19
CA PHE A 86 8.84 -6.24 -0.56
C PHE A 86 10.10 -7.08 -0.42
N THR A 87 9.91 -8.40 -0.37
CA THR A 87 10.94 -9.37 -0.76
C THR A 87 10.51 -10.01 -2.07
N SER A 88 11.39 -10.08 -3.06
CA SER A 88 11.09 -10.68 -4.36
C SER A 88 12.24 -11.56 -4.80
N GLY A 89 11.91 -12.79 -5.20
CA GLY A 89 12.83 -13.77 -5.79
C GLY A 89 12.07 -14.75 -6.67
N GLU A 90 12.78 -15.73 -7.24
CA GLU A 90 12.21 -16.70 -8.18
C GLU A 90 11.02 -17.48 -7.61
N LYS A 91 11.10 -17.85 -6.32
CA LYS A 91 10.07 -18.67 -5.65
C LYS A 91 8.89 -17.87 -5.11
N GLU A 92 9.13 -16.66 -4.63
CA GLU A 92 8.15 -15.89 -3.89
C GLU A 92 8.35 -14.39 -4.08
N THR A 93 7.26 -13.67 -4.22
CA THR A 93 7.20 -12.23 -4.00
C THR A 93 6.17 -11.94 -2.91
N ARG A 94 6.59 -11.20 -1.89
CA ARG A 94 5.78 -10.97 -0.68
C ARG A 94 5.89 -9.52 -0.22
N ALA A 95 4.75 -8.97 0.17
CA ALA A 95 4.61 -7.70 0.86
C ALA A 95 4.71 -7.92 2.38
N TRP A 96 5.49 -7.08 3.05
CA TRP A 96 5.69 -7.11 4.50
C TRP A 96 5.24 -5.79 5.10
N THR A 97 4.40 -5.89 6.13
CA THR A 97 3.89 -4.72 6.86
C THR A 97 4.82 -4.38 8.01
N ILE A 98 5.27 -3.13 8.06
CA ILE A 98 6.08 -2.56 9.14
C ILE A 98 5.45 -1.25 9.62
N ARG A 99 5.94 -0.71 10.74
CA ARG A 99 5.62 0.67 11.15
C ARG A 99 6.59 1.63 10.50
N GLN A 100 6.10 2.82 10.15
CA GLN A 100 6.92 3.92 9.69
C GLN A 100 8.03 4.23 10.71
N GLY A 101 9.25 4.42 10.20
CA GLY A 101 10.42 4.70 11.03
C GLY A 101 11.19 3.46 11.48
N MET A 102 10.70 2.24 11.20
CA MET A 102 11.47 1.03 11.47
C MET A 102 12.75 0.98 10.62
N THR A 103 13.84 0.55 11.26
CA THR A 103 15.13 0.37 10.61
C THR A 103 15.21 -0.96 9.85
N ALA A 104 16.20 -1.12 8.98
CA ALA A 104 16.40 -2.35 8.22
C ALA A 104 16.51 -3.63 9.09
N PRO A 105 17.23 -3.65 10.23
CA PRO A 105 17.22 -4.80 11.15
C PRO A 105 15.82 -5.12 11.70
N GLN A 106 15.08 -4.09 12.12
CA GLN A 106 13.73 -4.27 12.67
C GLN A 106 12.75 -4.80 11.61
N ALA A 107 12.86 -4.30 10.38
CA ALA A 107 12.09 -4.81 9.25
C ALA A 107 12.44 -6.29 8.95
N ALA A 108 13.73 -6.65 8.96
CA ALA A 108 14.16 -8.04 8.83
C ALA A 108 13.58 -8.94 9.96
N GLY A 109 13.47 -8.40 11.17
CA GLY A 109 12.86 -9.06 12.34
C GLY A 109 11.40 -9.47 12.14
N VAL A 110 10.66 -8.76 11.28
CA VAL A 110 9.26 -9.11 10.93
C VAL A 110 9.19 -10.40 10.13
N ILE A 111 10.25 -10.73 9.37
CA ILE A 111 10.38 -12.02 8.69
C ILE A 111 10.69 -13.11 9.70
N HIS A 112 11.72 -12.88 10.52
CA HIS A 112 12.13 -13.78 11.59
C HIS A 112 12.99 -13.04 12.62
N SER A 113 12.77 -13.29 13.91
CA SER A 113 13.47 -12.57 15.00
C SER A 113 14.99 -12.76 14.99
N ASP A 114 15.50 -13.89 14.48
CA ASP A 114 16.94 -14.10 14.34
C ASP A 114 17.58 -13.22 13.26
N PHE A 115 16.83 -12.78 12.24
CA PHE A 115 17.38 -11.89 11.21
C PHE A 115 17.70 -10.52 11.76
N GLU A 116 16.91 -10.04 12.74
CA GLU A 116 17.19 -8.77 13.42
C GLU A 116 18.50 -8.85 14.22
N LYS A 117 18.68 -9.93 15.00
CA LYS A 117 19.89 -10.15 15.80
C LYS A 117 21.14 -10.38 14.94
N GLY A 118 20.99 -11.19 13.90
CA GLY A 118 22.05 -11.57 12.97
C GLY A 118 22.29 -10.55 11.86
N PHE A 119 21.55 -9.43 11.82
CA PHE A 119 21.58 -8.48 10.71
C PHE A 119 23.01 -7.96 10.42
N ILE A 120 23.41 -8.10 9.16
CA ILE A 120 24.67 -7.55 8.63
C ILE A 120 24.38 -6.29 7.82
N ARG A 121 23.53 -6.42 6.79
CA ARG A 121 23.14 -5.34 5.86
C ARG A 121 21.91 -5.73 5.06
N ALA A 122 21.28 -4.75 4.41
CA ALA A 122 20.22 -4.98 3.44
C ALA A 122 20.62 -4.52 2.05
N GLU A 123 20.42 -5.36 1.04
CA GLU A 123 20.42 -4.93 -0.35
C GLU A 123 19.05 -4.33 -0.65
N THR A 124 19.01 -3.06 -1.07
CA THR A 124 17.76 -2.30 -1.18
C THR A 124 17.67 -1.65 -2.55
N ILE A 125 16.52 -1.80 -3.20
CA ILE A 125 16.18 -1.17 -4.48
C ILE A 125 14.83 -0.47 -4.28
N ALA A 126 14.71 0.78 -4.70
CA ALA A 126 13.42 1.47 -4.66
C ALA A 126 12.44 0.82 -5.65
N TYR A 127 11.15 0.73 -5.30
CA TYR A 127 10.11 0.09 -6.14
C TYR A 127 10.17 0.48 -7.62
N HIS A 128 10.24 1.78 -7.90
CA HIS A 128 10.26 2.31 -9.26
C HIS A 128 11.51 1.89 -10.03
N ASP A 129 12.67 1.85 -9.37
CA ASP A 129 13.91 1.39 -9.99
C ASP A 129 13.88 -0.12 -10.24
N TYR A 130 13.26 -0.88 -9.35
CA TYR A 130 13.07 -2.32 -9.55
C TYR A 130 12.25 -2.61 -10.81
N LEU A 131 11.11 -1.92 -10.98
CA LEU A 131 10.28 -2.07 -12.17
C LEU A 131 10.98 -1.56 -13.45
N LYS A 132 11.57 -0.36 -13.39
CA LYS A 132 12.24 0.26 -14.54
C LYS A 132 13.36 -0.61 -15.10
N ASN A 133 14.06 -1.32 -14.23
CA ASN A 133 15.22 -2.14 -14.61
C ASN A 133 14.90 -3.64 -14.68
N ASN A 134 13.62 -4.02 -14.82
CA ASN A 134 13.19 -5.43 -14.97
C ASN A 134 13.70 -6.36 -13.85
N GLY A 135 13.66 -5.86 -12.62
CA GLY A 135 13.96 -6.62 -11.42
C GLY A 135 15.39 -6.48 -10.92
N TYR A 136 15.78 -7.39 -10.04
CA TYR A 136 16.98 -7.28 -9.22
C TYR A 136 18.28 -7.18 -10.06
N THR A 137 18.45 -8.06 -11.06
CA THR A 137 19.67 -8.11 -11.87
C THR A 137 19.88 -6.80 -12.65
N GLY A 138 18.86 -6.34 -13.37
CA GLY A 138 18.98 -5.09 -14.12
C GLY A 138 19.13 -3.87 -13.21
N ALA A 139 18.45 -3.84 -12.06
CA ALA A 139 18.62 -2.76 -11.09
C ALA A 139 20.05 -2.71 -10.51
N LYS A 140 20.68 -3.88 -10.30
CA LYS A 140 22.08 -3.97 -9.88
C LYS A 140 23.04 -3.48 -10.96
N GLU A 141 22.84 -3.89 -12.22
CA GLU A 141 23.66 -3.45 -13.35
C GLU A 141 23.54 -1.95 -13.63
N ALA A 142 22.34 -1.39 -13.43
CA ALA A 142 22.06 0.04 -13.53
C ALA A 142 22.58 0.86 -12.33
N GLY A 143 23.16 0.23 -11.31
CA GLY A 143 23.67 0.90 -10.12
C GLY A 143 22.59 1.42 -9.16
N ALA A 144 21.34 0.98 -9.31
CA ALA A 144 20.21 1.36 -8.45
C ALA A 144 20.17 0.58 -7.12
N LEU A 145 20.90 -0.54 -7.03
CA LEU A 145 21.01 -1.33 -5.81
C LEU A 145 21.91 -0.63 -4.78
N ARG A 146 21.37 -0.42 -3.58
CA ARG A 146 22.09 0.15 -2.44
C ARG A 146 22.38 -0.91 -1.38
N LEU A 147 23.48 -0.74 -0.66
CA LEU A 147 23.83 -1.54 0.51
C LEU A 147 23.57 -0.71 1.76
N GLU A 148 22.47 -1.02 2.43
CA GLU A 148 21.97 -0.27 3.57
C GLU A 148 22.40 -0.91 4.89
N GLY A 149 22.82 -0.04 5.83
CA GLY A 149 23.29 -0.43 7.16
C GLY A 149 22.17 -0.51 8.20
N LYS A 150 22.57 -0.67 9.47
CA LYS A 150 21.64 -0.82 10.62
C LYS A 150 20.77 0.42 10.88
N GLU A 151 21.26 1.60 10.51
CA GLU A 151 20.57 2.88 10.72
C GLU A 151 19.61 3.24 9.57
N TYR A 152 19.58 2.45 8.48
CA TYR A 152 18.70 2.75 7.36
C TYR A 152 17.25 2.58 7.77
N VAL A 153 16.45 3.64 7.58
CA VAL A 153 15.00 3.62 7.77
C VAL A 153 14.34 3.15 6.49
N VAL A 154 13.58 2.07 6.58
CA VAL A 154 12.93 1.45 5.42
C VAL A 154 11.88 2.38 4.82
N GLN A 155 11.91 2.52 3.49
CA GLN A 155 10.98 3.35 2.74
C GLN A 155 9.82 2.54 2.16
N GLU A 156 8.73 3.25 1.86
CA GLU A 156 7.56 2.62 1.24
C GLU A 156 7.94 2.00 -0.11
N GLY A 157 7.59 0.74 -0.29
CA GLY A 157 7.83 -0.02 -1.50
C GLY A 157 9.28 -0.47 -1.73
N ASP A 158 10.19 -0.28 -0.78
CA ASP A 158 11.55 -0.81 -0.90
C ASP A 158 11.51 -2.33 -1.20
N VAL A 159 12.28 -2.76 -2.21
CA VAL A 159 12.51 -4.17 -2.50
C VAL A 159 13.84 -4.55 -1.85
N MET A 160 13.76 -5.43 -0.84
CA MET A 160 14.87 -5.69 0.07
C MET A 160 15.29 -7.16 0.08
N LEU A 161 16.59 -7.40 0.15
CA LEU A 161 17.19 -8.69 0.48
C LEU A 161 18.12 -8.53 1.69
N PHE A 162 17.76 -9.17 2.80
CA PHE A 162 18.51 -9.09 4.04
C PHE A 162 19.67 -10.09 4.07
N ARG A 163 20.86 -9.61 4.47
CA ARG A 163 22.03 -10.44 4.76
C ARG A 163 22.19 -10.51 6.27
N PHE A 164 22.25 -11.74 6.80
CA PHE A 164 22.38 -12.00 8.23
C PHE A 164 23.36 -13.15 8.46
N ASN A 165 23.95 -13.20 9.65
CA ASN A 165 24.70 -14.35 10.11
C ASN A 165 23.76 -15.29 10.88
N VAL A 166 23.95 -16.60 10.69
CA VAL A 166 23.25 -17.66 11.43
C VAL A 166 24.20 -18.21 12.50
#